data_AF-A0A956GQ56-F1
#
_entry.id   AF-A0A956GQ56-F1
#
_cell.length_a   1.000
_cell.length_b   1.000
_cell.length_c   1.000
_cell.angle_alpha   90.00
_cell.angle_beta   90.00
_cell.angle_gamma   90.00
#
_symmetry.space_group_name_H-M   'P 1'
#
loop_
_entity.id
_entity.type
_entity.pdbx_description
1 polymer ?
#
loop_
_entity_poly.entity_id
_entity_poly.type
_entity_poly.pdbx_seq_one_letter_code
_entity_poly.pdbx_strand_id
1 'polypeptide(L)'
;MQTSRWRWAGALVLALAIGCGGGGGGGDDAVVDDGGGPGDDGGGGGGPDAAVPLPTCQLTCATAADCASGPAGGIIDADNYACDGGRCVWRGCLSTQECVTTYGSSAYTCAAAFGQTLATCWPTCSTADDCANPQVPIFGADNYACDGGKCRWTGCTSTDECVATYQSNAWSCTTRGGATTPSCWPTCTTPSDCATASAPYDADNYACDDGACVWTGCNTTAECTTLDPDYVCE
;
A
#
# COMPACT_ATOMS: atom_id res chain seq x y z
N MET A 1 22.46 37.98 -11.86
CA MET A 1 21.92 36.68 -12.33
C MET A 1 22.15 35.67 -11.23
N GLN A 2 21.19 35.56 -10.30
CA GLN A 2 21.22 34.59 -9.20
C GLN A 2 20.38 33.38 -9.65
N THR A 3 21.02 32.22 -9.74
CA THR A 3 20.33 30.95 -9.99
C THR A 3 19.79 30.41 -8.67
N SER A 4 18.49 30.58 -8.44
CA SER A 4 17.78 30.01 -7.30
C SER A 4 17.74 28.49 -7.44
N ARG A 5 18.61 27.80 -6.70
CA ARG A 5 18.55 26.34 -6.52
C ARG A 5 17.42 26.04 -5.55
N TRP A 6 16.27 25.62 -6.09
CA TRP A 6 15.20 25.03 -5.29
C TRP A 6 15.66 23.65 -4.82
N ARG A 7 16.11 23.59 -3.56
CA ARG A 7 16.26 22.33 -2.83
C ARG A 7 14.87 21.88 -2.42
N TRP A 8 14.24 21.05 -3.24
CA TRP A 8 13.16 20.18 -2.77
C TRP A 8 13.77 19.10 -1.89
N ALA A 9 14.07 19.46 -0.64
CA ALA A 9 14.13 18.50 0.46
C ALA A 9 12.69 18.34 1.00
N GLY A 10 11.76 18.00 0.11
CA GLY A 10 10.47 17.48 0.50
C GLY A 10 10.70 15.99 0.70
N ALA A 11 10.70 15.55 1.95
CA ALA A 11 10.41 14.17 2.26
C ALA A 11 9.03 13.89 1.65
N LEU A 12 9.01 13.42 0.42
CA LEU A 12 7.91 12.66 -0.14
C LEU A 12 7.90 11.38 0.70
N VAL A 13 7.29 11.47 1.89
CA VAL A 13 6.70 10.30 2.53
C VAL A 13 5.57 9.93 1.59
N LEU A 14 5.95 9.24 0.51
CA LEU A 14 5.05 8.40 -0.23
C LEU A 14 4.66 7.34 0.80
N ALA A 15 3.60 7.64 1.56
CA ALA A 15 2.87 6.64 2.29
C ALA A 15 2.31 5.72 1.21
N LEU A 16 3.16 4.80 0.74
CA LEU A 16 2.75 3.57 0.10
C LEU A 16 1.99 2.85 1.22
N ALA A 17 0.72 3.21 1.39
CA ALA A 17 -0.25 2.30 1.95
C ALA A 17 -0.31 1.14 0.95
N ILE A 18 0.65 0.22 1.06
CA ILE A 18 0.55 -1.12 0.50
C ILE A 18 -0.56 -1.77 1.32
N GLY A 19 -1.80 -1.39 1.03
CA GLY A 19 -2.94 -2.20 1.43
C GLY A 19 -2.73 -3.53 0.75
N CYS A 20 -2.41 -4.56 1.53
CA CYS A 20 -2.47 -5.96 1.12
C CYS A 20 -3.94 -6.32 0.81
N GLY A 21 -4.48 -5.76 -0.27
CA GLY A 21 -5.73 -6.18 -0.88
C GLY A 21 -5.45 -7.36 -1.80
N GLY A 22 -5.31 -8.56 -1.22
CA GLY A 22 -5.18 -9.80 -1.95
C GLY A 22 -6.46 -10.10 -2.74
N GLY A 23 -6.53 -9.63 -3.98
CA GLY A 23 -7.57 -10.00 -4.93
C GLY A 23 -7.29 -11.39 -5.51
N GLY A 24 -7.82 -12.44 -4.89
CA GLY A 24 -7.79 -13.80 -5.43
C GLY A 24 -8.71 -13.94 -6.64
N GLY A 25 -8.14 -13.96 -7.85
CA GLY A 25 -8.85 -14.33 -9.07
C GLY A 25 -8.87 -15.85 -9.24
N GLY A 26 -10.03 -16.48 -9.05
CA GLY A 26 -10.24 -17.90 -9.35
C GLY A 26 -10.27 -18.12 -10.87
N GLY A 27 -9.42 -19.03 -11.35
CA GLY A 27 -9.45 -19.53 -12.72
C GLY A 27 -10.38 -20.73 -12.83
N ASP A 28 -11.30 -20.67 -13.79
CA ASP A 28 -12.23 -21.75 -14.13
C ASP A 28 -11.52 -22.79 -15.03
N ASP A 29 -10.95 -23.84 -14.44
CA ASP A 29 -10.51 -25.00 -15.20
C ASP A 29 -11.68 -25.98 -15.42
N ALA A 30 -12.08 -26.10 -16.69
CA ALA A 30 -13.07 -27.07 -17.14
C ALA A 30 -12.52 -28.50 -17.01
N VAL A 31 -13.07 -29.28 -16.07
CA VAL A 31 -12.81 -30.72 -15.97
C VAL A 31 -13.95 -31.51 -16.59
N VAL A 32 -13.56 -32.44 -17.45
CA VAL A 32 -14.38 -33.43 -18.15
C VAL A 32 -14.97 -34.42 -17.13
N ASP A 33 -16.27 -34.64 -17.29
CA ASP A 33 -17.14 -35.59 -16.57
C ASP A 33 -16.85 -37.03 -17.02
N ASP A 34 -16.67 -37.95 -16.06
CA ASP A 34 -16.97 -39.38 -16.22
C ASP A 34 -16.84 -40.14 -14.87
N GLY A 35 -17.96 -40.69 -14.38
CA GLY A 35 -17.95 -41.91 -13.57
C GLY A 35 -18.57 -41.81 -12.17
N GLY A 36 -19.87 -42.08 -12.10
CA GLY A 36 -20.63 -42.18 -10.86
C GLY A 36 -20.22 -43.35 -9.95
N GLY A 37 -20.09 -43.04 -8.66
CA GLY A 37 -20.02 -44.01 -7.56
C GLY A 37 -20.88 -43.50 -6.39
N PRO A 38 -21.70 -44.34 -5.73
CA PRO A 38 -22.50 -43.92 -4.59
C PRO A 38 -21.73 -44.14 -3.28
N GLY A 39 -21.64 -43.09 -2.47
CA GLY A 39 -21.27 -43.17 -1.05
C GLY A 39 -20.01 -42.39 -0.69
N ASP A 40 -20.18 -41.20 -0.12
CA ASP A 40 -19.73 -40.93 1.24
C ASP A 40 -20.30 -39.58 1.71
N ASP A 41 -20.85 -39.61 2.93
CA ASP A 41 -21.61 -38.54 3.54
C ASP A 41 -20.70 -37.42 4.08
N GLY A 42 -20.92 -36.19 3.58
CA GLY A 42 -20.91 -35.01 4.43
C GLY A 42 -19.56 -34.47 4.93
N GLY A 43 -18.55 -34.36 4.07
CA GLY A 43 -17.37 -33.53 4.34
C GLY A 43 -17.68 -32.04 4.13
N GLY A 44 -18.19 -31.36 5.16
CA GLY A 44 -18.37 -29.90 5.15
C GLY A 44 -17.02 -29.21 4.97
N GLY A 45 -16.71 -28.81 3.73
CA GLY A 45 -15.54 -28.01 3.42
C GLY A 45 -15.64 -26.67 4.12
N GLY A 46 -14.95 -26.53 5.26
CA GLY A 46 -14.65 -25.25 5.85
C GLY A 46 -13.84 -24.45 4.84
N GLY A 47 -14.49 -23.51 4.16
CA GLY A 47 -13.77 -22.51 3.38
C GLY A 47 -12.73 -21.83 4.28
N PRO A 48 -11.60 -21.38 3.72
CA PRO A 48 -10.60 -20.68 4.51
C PRO A 48 -11.26 -19.51 5.22
N ASP A 49 -11.16 -19.48 6.55
CA ASP A 49 -11.67 -18.38 7.35
C ASP A 49 -11.06 -17.08 6.83
N ALA A 50 -11.91 -16.10 6.52
CA ALA A 50 -11.44 -14.78 6.09
C ALA A 50 -10.52 -14.24 7.18
N ALA A 51 -9.30 -13.84 6.80
CA ALA A 51 -8.35 -13.29 7.75
C ALA A 51 -8.98 -12.09 8.48
N VAL A 52 -8.91 -12.11 9.81
CA VAL A 52 -9.38 -11.00 10.64
C VAL A 52 -8.50 -9.78 10.30
N PRO A 53 -9.09 -8.62 9.95
CA PRO A 53 -8.31 -7.41 9.73
C PRO A 53 -7.46 -7.08 10.95
N LEU A 54 -6.19 -6.74 10.73
CA LEU A 54 -5.31 -6.29 11.81
C LEU A 54 -5.73 -4.89 12.26
N PRO A 55 -5.74 -4.60 13.58
CA PRO A 55 -6.09 -3.29 14.08
C PRO A 55 -5.05 -2.26 13.63
N THR A 56 -5.51 -1.08 13.24
CA THR A 56 -4.69 -0.01 12.67
C THR A 56 -4.95 1.33 13.34
N CYS A 57 -3.92 2.19 13.32
CA CYS A 57 -4.10 3.56 13.74
C CYS A 57 -4.94 4.30 12.69
N GLN A 58 -6.19 4.57 13.02
CA GLN A 58 -7.17 5.23 12.16
C GLN A 58 -7.42 6.66 12.64
N LEU A 59 -7.45 7.60 11.69
CA LEU A 59 -7.81 8.99 11.97
C LEU A 59 -9.32 9.08 12.27
N THR A 60 -9.65 9.68 13.41
CA THR A 60 -11.04 9.93 13.81
C THR A 60 -11.57 11.24 13.21
N CYS A 61 -12.88 11.36 13.16
CA CYS A 61 -13.54 12.55 12.64
C CYS A 61 -14.91 12.76 13.26
N ALA A 62 -15.37 14.01 13.27
CA ALA A 62 -16.78 14.38 13.41
C ALA A 62 -17.40 14.71 12.04
N THR A 63 -16.58 15.21 11.11
CA THR A 63 -16.96 15.56 9.75
C THR A 63 -15.84 15.19 8.77
N ALA A 64 -16.15 15.12 7.47
CA ALA A 64 -15.12 14.83 6.45
C ALA A 64 -14.00 15.89 6.40
N ALA A 65 -14.25 17.11 6.87
CA ALA A 65 -13.25 18.16 6.93
C ALA A 65 -12.12 17.85 7.93
N ASP A 66 -12.38 17.04 8.96
CA ASP A 66 -11.37 16.65 9.95
C ASP A 66 -10.34 15.68 9.34
N CYS A 67 -10.68 15.03 8.23
CA CYS A 67 -9.83 14.09 7.50
C CYS A 67 -8.89 14.78 6.49
N ALA A 68 -9.16 16.05 6.19
CA ALA A 68 -8.42 16.80 5.19
C ALA A 68 -7.13 17.37 5.79
N SER A 69 -6.01 17.24 5.08
CA SER A 69 -4.72 17.83 5.47
C SER A 69 -3.99 18.53 4.33
N GLY A 70 -4.55 18.49 3.12
CA GLY A 70 -3.99 19.10 1.91
C GLY A 70 -4.60 20.46 1.55
N PRO A 71 -4.09 21.09 0.48
CA PRO A 71 -4.72 22.27 -0.10
C PRO A 71 -6.10 21.92 -0.67
N ALA A 72 -7.02 22.89 -0.64
CA ALA A 72 -8.33 22.75 -1.28
C ALA A 72 -8.18 22.45 -2.79
N GLY A 73 -8.95 21.50 -3.30
CA GLY A 73 -8.92 21.03 -4.68
C GLY A 73 -7.83 20.00 -4.99
N GLY A 74 -7.21 19.40 -3.96
CA GLY A 74 -6.27 18.28 -4.08
C GLY A 74 -6.83 17.01 -3.42
N ILE A 75 -6.17 15.86 -3.60
CA ILE A 75 -6.67 14.55 -3.13
C ILE A 75 -6.60 14.36 -1.62
N ILE A 76 -6.32 15.39 -0.84
CA ILE A 76 -6.33 15.27 0.63
C ILE A 76 -7.19 16.41 1.19
N ASP A 77 -8.29 16.68 0.51
CA ASP A 77 -9.29 17.65 0.92
C ASP A 77 -10.59 16.96 1.37
N ALA A 78 -11.53 17.74 1.90
CA ALA A 78 -12.71 17.22 2.58
C ALA A 78 -13.68 16.44 1.67
N ASP A 79 -13.72 16.71 0.37
CA ASP A 79 -14.70 16.07 -0.53
C ASP A 79 -14.32 14.64 -0.90
N ASN A 80 -13.05 14.29 -0.73
CA ASN A 80 -12.52 12.97 -0.97
C ASN A 80 -12.66 12.02 0.23
N TYR A 81 -13.20 12.47 1.36
CA TYR A 81 -13.41 11.64 2.54
C TYR A 81 -14.89 11.54 2.93
N ALA A 82 -15.25 10.44 3.58
CA ALA A 82 -16.43 10.34 4.43
C ALA A 82 -16.00 10.31 5.89
N CYS A 83 -16.83 10.85 6.78
CA CYS A 83 -16.75 10.52 8.19
C CYS A 83 -17.81 9.46 8.50
N ASP A 84 -17.40 8.19 8.56
CA ASP A 84 -18.31 7.06 8.79
C ASP A 84 -17.99 6.37 10.11
N GLY A 85 -18.98 6.30 11.00
CA GLY A 85 -18.80 5.76 12.36
C GLY A 85 -17.71 6.48 13.17
N GLY A 86 -17.44 7.76 12.89
CA GLY A 86 -16.36 8.51 13.53
C GLY A 86 -14.97 8.28 12.94
N ARG A 87 -14.86 7.63 11.77
CA ARG A 87 -13.60 7.33 11.08
C ARG A 87 -13.53 7.98 9.70
N CYS A 88 -12.32 8.41 9.34
CA CYS A 88 -12.02 8.93 8.01
C CYS A 88 -11.95 7.79 6.98
N VAL A 89 -12.95 7.73 6.09
CA VAL A 89 -12.98 6.76 4.98
C VAL A 89 -12.65 7.48 3.68
N TRP A 90 -11.52 7.11 3.08
CA TRP A 90 -11.09 7.61 1.77
C TRP A 90 -12.05 7.15 0.66
N ARG A 91 -12.50 8.08 -0.18
CA ARG A 91 -13.41 7.83 -1.31
C ARG A 91 -12.73 7.77 -2.67
N GLY A 92 -11.43 8.08 -2.72
CA GLY A 92 -10.73 8.23 -3.98
C GLY A 92 -10.68 9.67 -4.48
N CYS A 93 -9.87 9.89 -5.50
CA CYS A 93 -9.90 11.13 -6.26
C CYS A 93 -11.23 11.25 -7.01
N LEU A 94 -11.73 12.48 -7.16
CA LEU A 94 -12.96 12.78 -7.91
C LEU A 94 -12.66 13.27 -9.32
N SER A 95 -11.44 13.75 -9.57
CA SER A 95 -11.04 14.29 -10.87
C SER A 95 -9.53 14.18 -11.14
N THR A 96 -9.16 14.14 -12.43
CA THR A 96 -7.75 14.27 -12.82
C THR A 96 -7.17 15.60 -12.38
N GLN A 97 -7.97 16.66 -12.28
CA GLN A 97 -7.50 17.96 -11.82
C GLN A 97 -7.02 17.91 -10.37
N GLU A 98 -7.67 17.17 -9.47
CA GLU A 98 -7.15 16.98 -8.10
C GLU A 98 -5.78 16.32 -8.09
N CYS A 99 -5.58 15.30 -8.93
CA CYS A 99 -4.26 14.66 -9.06
C CYS A 99 -3.20 15.65 -9.55
N VAL A 100 -3.53 16.44 -10.57
CA VAL A 100 -2.62 17.48 -11.08
C VAL A 100 -2.33 18.54 -10.03
N THR A 101 -3.33 18.98 -9.27
CA THR A 101 -3.17 19.94 -8.17
C THR A 101 -2.26 19.38 -7.08
N THR A 102 -2.46 18.11 -6.70
CA THR A 102 -1.71 17.45 -5.63
C THR A 102 -0.24 17.25 -6.00
N TYR A 103 0.03 16.70 -7.18
CA TYR A 103 1.39 16.35 -7.60
C TYR A 103 2.08 17.45 -8.41
N GLY A 104 1.38 18.52 -8.76
CA GLY A 104 1.90 19.62 -9.57
C GLY A 104 2.29 19.21 -11.00
N SER A 105 1.71 18.13 -11.53
CA SER A 105 2.10 17.55 -12.81
C SER A 105 0.89 17.01 -13.59
N SER A 106 0.84 17.30 -14.89
CA SER A 106 -0.15 16.73 -15.81
C SER A 106 0.10 15.25 -16.16
N ALA A 107 1.20 14.67 -15.65
CA ALA A 107 1.52 13.26 -15.80
C ALA A 107 0.78 12.36 -14.79
N TYR A 108 -0.33 12.83 -14.21
CA TYR A 108 -1.17 12.06 -13.30
C TYR A 108 -2.63 12.10 -13.76
N THR A 109 -3.33 10.98 -13.59
CA THR A 109 -4.76 10.86 -13.88
C THR A 109 -5.50 10.24 -12.71
N CYS A 110 -6.74 10.67 -12.49
CA CYS A 110 -7.64 10.01 -11.55
C CYS A 110 -8.33 8.85 -12.24
N ALA A 111 -8.10 7.63 -11.76
CA ALA A 111 -8.74 6.43 -12.31
C ALA A 111 -8.75 5.27 -11.31
N ALA A 112 -9.77 4.42 -11.41
CA ALA A 112 -9.70 3.05 -10.89
C ALA A 112 -8.84 2.21 -11.85
N ALA A 113 -7.90 1.43 -11.32
CA ALA A 113 -7.00 0.60 -12.12
C ALA A 113 -6.57 -0.66 -11.35
N PHE A 114 -6.12 -1.68 -12.08
CA PHE A 114 -5.46 -2.87 -11.54
C PHE A 114 -6.29 -3.61 -10.47
N GLY A 115 -7.60 -3.73 -10.70
CA GLY A 115 -8.53 -4.41 -9.81
C GLY A 115 -9.03 -3.56 -8.64
N GLN A 116 -8.55 -2.33 -8.48
CA GLN A 116 -9.04 -1.40 -7.47
C GLN A 116 -10.40 -0.81 -7.88
N THR A 117 -11.31 -0.69 -6.92
CA THR A 117 -12.65 -0.08 -7.12
C THR A 117 -12.64 1.43 -6.94
N LEU A 118 -11.84 1.93 -6.00
CA LEU A 118 -11.69 3.36 -5.75
C LEU A 118 -10.71 3.97 -6.75
N ALA A 119 -11.07 5.14 -7.28
CA ALA A 119 -10.16 5.89 -8.13
C ALA A 119 -9.02 6.50 -7.30
N THR A 120 -7.80 6.39 -7.78
CA THR A 120 -6.64 7.07 -7.19
C THR A 120 -5.82 7.75 -8.28
N CYS A 121 -4.82 8.52 -7.88
CA CYS A 121 -3.92 9.17 -8.81
C CYS A 121 -2.86 8.19 -9.31
N TRP A 122 -2.89 7.94 -10.60
CA TRP A 122 -1.90 7.12 -11.29
C TRP A 122 -1.01 7.98 -12.16
N PRO A 123 0.32 7.78 -12.11
CA PRO A 123 1.20 8.33 -13.12
C PRO A 123 0.81 7.79 -14.50
N THR A 124 0.77 8.66 -15.51
CA THR A 124 0.49 8.29 -16.89
C THR A 124 1.77 7.92 -17.62
N CYS A 125 1.66 7.00 -18.58
CA CYS A 125 2.82 6.51 -19.32
C CYS A 125 2.46 6.12 -20.75
N SER A 126 3.48 6.07 -21.59
CA SER A 126 3.49 5.38 -22.89
C SER A 126 4.41 4.15 -22.85
N THR A 127 5.47 4.17 -22.04
CA THR A 127 6.36 3.04 -21.77
C THR A 127 6.66 2.91 -20.27
N ALA A 128 7.28 1.81 -19.86
CA ALA A 128 7.71 1.63 -18.46
C ALA A 128 8.77 2.66 -18.02
N ASP A 129 9.57 3.18 -18.95
CA ASP A 129 10.57 4.21 -18.65
C ASP A 129 9.94 5.51 -18.15
N ASP A 130 8.72 5.85 -18.59
CA ASP A 130 8.00 7.03 -18.13
C ASP A 130 7.63 6.94 -16.63
N CYS A 131 7.58 5.72 -16.09
CA CYS A 131 7.26 5.43 -14.70
C CYS A 131 8.49 5.44 -13.79
N ALA A 132 9.67 5.34 -14.38
CA ALA A 132 10.90 5.12 -13.65
C ALA A 132 11.42 6.41 -12.98
N ASN A 133 12.04 6.24 -11.82
CA ASN A 133 12.92 7.23 -11.21
C ASN A 133 14.35 6.67 -11.23
N PRO A 134 15.16 7.01 -12.26
CA PRO A 134 16.47 6.40 -12.46
C PRO A 134 17.50 6.72 -11.35
N GLN A 135 17.18 7.63 -10.43
CA GLN A 135 18.02 7.96 -9.28
C GLN A 135 17.84 6.98 -8.11
N VAL A 136 16.80 6.13 -8.15
CA VAL A 136 16.50 5.18 -7.07
C VAL A 136 16.36 3.78 -7.69
N PRO A 137 17.24 2.82 -7.34
CA PRO A 137 17.25 1.50 -7.99
C PRO A 137 15.89 0.81 -8.02
N ILE A 138 15.19 0.74 -6.88
CA ILE A 138 13.86 0.12 -6.80
C ILE A 138 12.83 0.79 -7.72
N PHE A 139 13.05 2.02 -8.17
CA PHE A 139 12.14 2.69 -9.10
C PHE A 139 12.67 2.65 -10.54
N GLY A 140 13.51 1.68 -10.89
CA GLY A 140 13.92 1.38 -12.26
C GLY A 140 12.76 0.95 -13.15
N ALA A 141 12.91 1.13 -14.47
CA ALA A 141 11.88 0.81 -15.46
C ALA A 141 11.52 -0.69 -15.50
N ASP A 142 12.45 -1.56 -15.09
CA ASP A 142 12.25 -3.00 -14.98
C ASP A 142 11.27 -3.41 -13.87
N ASN A 143 10.96 -2.49 -12.95
CA ASN A 143 9.96 -2.71 -11.90
C ASN A 143 8.59 -2.10 -12.22
N TYR A 144 8.39 -1.64 -13.46
CA TYR A 144 7.13 -1.08 -13.91
C TYR A 144 6.64 -1.68 -15.22
N ALA A 145 5.32 -1.69 -15.39
CA ALA A 145 4.64 -1.90 -16.65
C ALA A 145 3.78 -0.68 -16.98
N CYS A 146 3.69 -0.35 -18.27
CA CYS A 146 2.76 0.67 -18.74
C CYS A 146 1.47 0.04 -19.27
N ASP A 147 0.49 -0.09 -18.38
CA ASP A 147 -0.75 -0.83 -18.65
C ASP A 147 -1.93 0.14 -18.77
N GLY A 148 -2.54 0.20 -19.95
CA GLY A 148 -3.66 1.11 -20.21
C GLY A 148 -3.30 2.59 -19.99
N GLY A 149 -2.05 2.96 -20.33
CA GLY A 149 -1.51 4.30 -20.17
C GLY A 149 -1.22 4.71 -18.72
N LYS A 150 -1.15 3.74 -17.80
CA LYS A 150 -0.88 3.96 -16.36
C LYS A 150 0.29 3.12 -15.88
N CYS A 151 1.10 3.70 -15.01
CA CYS A 151 2.23 3.03 -14.38
C CYS A 151 1.75 2.00 -13.36
N ARG A 152 1.96 0.72 -13.66
CA ARG A 152 1.76 -0.38 -12.71
C ARG A 152 3.11 -0.82 -12.15
N TRP A 153 3.24 -0.84 -10.83
CA TRP A 153 4.36 -1.47 -10.14
C TRP A 153 4.32 -2.99 -10.33
N THR A 154 5.41 -3.57 -10.83
CA THR A 154 5.55 -5.02 -11.04
C THR A 154 6.42 -5.71 -9.98
N GLY A 155 6.92 -4.96 -9.02
CA GLY A 155 7.73 -5.50 -7.92
C GLY A 155 9.22 -5.34 -8.15
N CYS A 156 9.98 -5.52 -7.08
CA CYS A 156 11.44 -5.63 -7.16
C CYS A 156 11.85 -6.83 -8.00
N THR A 157 12.99 -6.73 -8.68
CA THR A 157 13.56 -7.84 -9.46
C THR A 157 14.62 -8.64 -8.70
N SER A 158 15.22 -8.06 -7.64
CA SER A 158 16.27 -8.73 -6.87
C SER A 158 16.47 -8.18 -5.45
N THR A 159 17.05 -9.00 -4.56
CA THR A 159 17.46 -8.53 -3.23
C THR A 159 18.54 -7.46 -3.31
N ASP A 160 19.47 -7.55 -4.26
CA ASP A 160 20.54 -6.55 -4.45
C ASP A 160 19.97 -5.15 -4.73
N GLU A 161 18.87 -5.08 -5.47
CA GLU A 161 18.15 -3.82 -5.72
C GLU A 161 17.57 -3.21 -4.43
N CYS A 162 16.96 -4.03 -3.57
CA CYS A 162 16.47 -3.58 -2.27
C CYS A 162 17.62 -3.11 -1.38
N VAL A 163 18.72 -3.87 -1.31
CA VAL A 163 19.91 -3.51 -0.56
C VAL A 163 20.52 -2.20 -1.07
N ALA A 164 20.61 -2.02 -2.40
CA ALA A 164 21.12 -0.79 -3.00
C ALA A 164 20.23 0.43 -2.71
N THR A 165 18.91 0.23 -2.73
CA THR A 165 17.92 1.29 -2.46
C THR A 165 17.98 1.77 -1.02
N TYR A 166 17.96 0.83 -0.07
CA TYR A 166 17.91 1.15 1.36
C TYR A 166 19.30 1.23 2.01
N GLN A 167 20.36 0.98 1.24
CA GLN A 167 21.76 1.01 1.70
C GLN A 167 21.99 0.10 2.92
N SER A 168 21.31 -1.04 2.97
CA SER A 168 21.34 -1.96 4.11
C SER A 168 21.06 -3.39 3.66
N ASN A 169 21.85 -4.33 4.19
CA ASN A 169 21.62 -5.78 3.99
C ASN A 169 20.41 -6.31 4.77
N ALA A 170 19.73 -5.45 5.54
CA ALA A 170 18.52 -5.81 6.27
C ALA A 170 17.25 -5.74 5.40
N TRP A 171 17.37 -5.88 4.08
CA TRP A 171 16.26 -5.81 3.12
C TRP A 171 16.35 -6.93 2.12
N SER A 172 15.20 -7.49 1.74
CA SER A 172 15.10 -8.58 0.77
C SER A 172 13.96 -8.34 -0.22
N CYS A 173 14.14 -8.77 -1.46
CA CYS A 173 13.07 -8.77 -2.45
C CYS A 173 12.31 -10.08 -2.36
N THR A 174 11.05 -10.03 -1.90
CA THR A 174 10.25 -11.24 -1.69
C THR A 174 8.75 -10.94 -1.76
N THR A 175 7.95 -11.98 -1.96
CA THR A 175 6.49 -11.94 -1.99
C THR A 175 5.94 -12.51 -0.69
N ARG A 176 5.07 -11.77 0.02
CA ARG A 176 4.57 -12.14 1.36
C ARG A 176 3.12 -11.71 1.58
N GLY A 177 2.47 -12.29 2.59
CA GLY A 177 1.14 -11.84 3.05
C GLY A 177 0.03 -11.97 2.01
N GLY A 178 0.13 -12.95 1.10
CA GLY A 178 -0.82 -13.10 -0.01
C GLY A 178 -0.66 -12.08 -1.14
N ALA A 179 0.36 -11.21 -1.09
CA ALA A 179 0.72 -10.39 -2.23
C ALA A 179 1.11 -11.27 -3.42
N THR A 180 0.89 -10.78 -4.64
CA THR A 180 1.31 -11.44 -5.88
C THR A 180 2.53 -10.77 -6.51
N THR A 181 2.90 -9.60 -6.00
CA THR A 181 3.99 -8.77 -6.50
C THR A 181 5.08 -8.72 -5.44
N PRO A 182 6.35 -9.06 -5.77
CA PRO A 182 7.44 -8.98 -4.82
C PRO A 182 7.70 -7.52 -4.42
N SER A 183 8.09 -7.30 -3.17
CA SER A 183 8.45 -5.97 -2.67
C SER A 183 9.71 -6.07 -1.80
N CYS A 184 10.30 -4.92 -1.48
CA CYS A 184 11.38 -4.85 -0.52
C CYS A 184 10.82 -4.94 0.89
N TRP A 185 11.15 -6.02 1.59
CA TRP A 185 10.76 -6.24 2.98
C TRP A 185 11.98 -6.18 3.89
N PRO A 186 11.87 -5.51 5.06
CA PRO A 186 12.93 -5.56 6.04
C PRO A 186 13.05 -6.98 6.61
N THR A 187 14.28 -7.47 6.69
CA THR A 187 14.60 -8.80 7.22
C THR A 187 14.77 -8.73 8.74
N CYS A 188 14.47 -9.82 9.42
CA CYS A 188 14.60 -9.89 10.88
C CYS A 188 15.04 -11.28 11.35
N THR A 189 15.49 -11.33 12.59
CA THR A 189 15.63 -12.54 13.40
C THR A 189 14.72 -12.52 14.62
N THR A 190 14.36 -11.31 15.08
CA THR A 190 13.44 -11.06 16.19
C THR A 190 12.54 -9.88 15.85
N PRO A 191 11.36 -9.74 16.49
CA PRO A 191 10.51 -8.55 16.32
C PRO A 191 11.22 -7.22 16.59
N SER A 192 12.22 -7.21 17.48
CA SER A 192 12.98 -5.99 17.79
C SER A 192 13.81 -5.48 16.60
N ASP A 193 14.12 -6.32 15.61
CA ASP A 193 14.81 -5.89 14.39
C ASP A 193 13.89 -5.04 13.48
N CYS A 194 12.57 -5.16 13.67
CA CYS A 194 11.53 -4.48 12.90
C CYS A 194 11.07 -3.17 13.55
N ALA A 195 11.35 -3.01 14.84
CA ALA A 195 10.91 -1.89 15.63
C ALA A 195 11.55 -0.58 15.14
N THR A 196 10.74 0.47 15.12
CA THR A 196 11.19 1.85 14.94
C THR A 196 11.04 2.62 16.27
N ALA A 197 11.40 3.90 16.28
CA ALA A 197 11.43 4.69 17.51
C ALA A 197 10.05 5.15 18.02
N SER A 198 8.95 4.84 17.33
CA SER A 198 7.59 5.28 17.68
C SER A 198 6.74 4.12 18.18
N ALA A 199 5.87 4.41 19.16
CA ALA A 199 5.06 3.42 19.86
C ALA A 199 4.25 2.47 18.96
N PRO A 200 3.50 2.88 17.92
CA PRO A 200 2.71 1.94 17.10
C PRO A 200 3.55 1.07 16.15
N TYR A 201 4.86 1.25 16.18
CA TYR A 201 5.82 0.55 15.36
C TYR A 201 6.98 0.03 16.22
N ASP A 202 6.72 -0.33 17.48
CA ASP A 202 7.73 -0.94 18.33
C ASP A 202 7.72 -2.48 18.22
N ALA A 203 8.55 -3.18 18.99
CA ALA A 203 8.74 -4.62 18.85
C ALA A 203 7.48 -5.46 19.09
N ASP A 204 6.50 -4.97 19.87
CA ASP A 204 5.28 -5.72 20.16
C ASP A 204 4.19 -5.59 19.08
N ASN A 205 4.39 -4.68 18.11
CA ASN A 205 3.55 -4.52 16.91
C ASN A 205 4.11 -5.28 15.69
N TYR A 206 5.13 -6.10 15.86
CA TYR A 206 5.70 -6.89 14.78
C TYR A 206 5.86 -8.37 15.15
N ALA A 207 5.74 -9.21 14.13
CA ALA A 207 6.24 -10.58 14.13
C ALA A 207 7.44 -10.68 13.18
N CYS A 208 8.40 -11.52 13.55
CA CYS A 208 9.45 -11.94 12.62
C CYS A 208 9.05 -13.28 12.00
N ASP A 209 8.31 -13.23 10.90
CA ASP A 209 7.80 -14.41 10.22
C ASP A 209 8.69 -14.74 9.02
N ASP A 210 9.17 -15.98 8.92
CA ASP A 210 10.09 -16.44 7.86
C ASP A 210 11.24 -15.44 7.59
N GLY A 211 11.80 -14.82 8.63
CA GLY A 211 12.90 -13.87 8.51
C GLY A 211 12.55 -12.49 7.93
N ALA A 212 11.27 -12.12 7.84
CA ALA A 212 10.86 -10.75 7.49
C ALA A 212 9.89 -10.15 8.52
N CYS A 213 9.93 -8.83 8.60
CA CYS A 213 9.09 -8.04 9.48
C CYS A 213 7.65 -8.00 8.97
N VAL A 214 6.73 -8.56 9.76
CA VAL A 214 5.30 -8.50 9.52
C VAL A 214 4.68 -7.66 10.63
N TRP A 215 4.11 -6.52 10.27
CA TRP A 215 3.39 -5.69 11.24
C TRP A 215 2.07 -6.38 11.64
N THR A 216 1.83 -6.50 12.93
CA THR A 216 0.71 -7.27 13.50
C THR A 216 -0.45 -6.40 13.97
N GLY A 217 -0.36 -5.08 13.78
CA GLY A 217 -1.38 -4.15 14.25
C GLY A 217 -0.91 -3.30 15.41
N CYS A 218 -1.63 -2.21 15.67
CA CYS A 218 -1.53 -1.49 16.93
C CYS A 218 -2.14 -2.34 18.05
N ASN A 219 -1.64 -2.20 19.28
CA ASN A 219 -2.15 -2.91 20.45
C ASN A 219 -3.11 -2.01 21.24
N THR A 220 -2.91 -0.70 21.22
CA THR A 220 -3.71 0.26 22.00
C THR A 220 -3.91 1.62 21.29
N THR A 221 -5.02 2.31 21.61
CA THR A 221 -5.22 3.72 21.23
C THR A 221 -4.12 4.63 21.79
N ALA A 222 -3.51 4.27 22.93
CA ALA A 222 -2.41 5.04 23.49
C ALA A 222 -1.16 5.03 22.59
N GLU A 223 -0.88 3.93 21.87
CA GLU A 223 0.17 3.91 20.85
C GLU A 223 -0.16 4.86 19.70
N CYS A 224 -1.38 4.78 19.18
CA CYS A 224 -1.79 5.59 18.02
C CYS A 224 -1.81 7.09 18.31
N THR A 225 -2.19 7.50 19.53
CA THR A 225 -2.18 8.92 19.91
C THR A 225 -0.77 9.52 20.05
N THR A 226 0.29 8.70 20.00
CA THR A 226 1.67 9.20 19.87
C THR A 226 1.99 9.72 18.46
N LEU A 227 1.23 9.30 17.44
CA LEU A 227 1.34 9.85 16.08
C LEU A 227 0.64 11.20 16.01
N ASP A 228 -0.62 11.22 16.44
CA ASP A 228 -1.48 12.40 16.48
C ASP A 228 -2.66 12.12 17.45
N PRO A 229 -3.08 13.10 18.28
CA PRO A 229 -4.15 12.90 19.28
C PRO A 229 -5.49 12.43 18.72
N ASP A 230 -5.75 12.61 17.42
CA ASP A 230 -7.01 12.23 16.78
C ASP A 230 -6.99 10.79 16.21
N TYR A 231 -5.95 9.99 16.49
CA TYR A 231 -5.88 8.59 16.06
C TYR A 231 -6.32 7.59 17.12
N VAL A 232 -7.01 6.53 16.68
CA VAL A 232 -7.43 5.38 17.51
C VAL A 232 -6.95 4.06 16.94
N CYS A 233 -6.79 3.05 17.80
CA CYS A 233 -6.43 1.71 17.37
C CYS A 233 -7.69 0.85 17.18
N GLU A 234 -8.02 0.54 15.92
CA GLU A 234 -9.23 -0.22 15.54
C GLU A 234 -9.03 -1.14 14.34
#